data_AF-A0A8X6KMQ9-F1
#
_entry.id   AF-A0A8X6KMQ9-F1
#
_cell.length_a   1.000
_cell.length_b   1.000
_cell.length_c   1.000
_cell.angle_alpha   90.00
_cell.angle_beta   90.00
_cell.angle_gamma   90.00
#
_symmetry.space_group_name_H-M   'P 1'
#
loop_
_entity.id
_entity.type
_entity.pdbx_description
1 polymer ?
#
loop_
_entity_poly.entity_id
_entity_poly.type
_entity_poly.pdbx_seq_one_letter_code
_entity_poly.pdbx_strand_id
1 'polypeptide(L)'
;MNMGLSRKKKDRLQYPCISSTIQLVPHSADMPIPDAPKKYEIVKDYVEKGEFIGSGTSHDPDFEAGYLNELHRLNKAELSDLVRYLDLPKQKAKLLASKLLQWNSTPTKGQDYRVQNS
;
A
#
# COMPACT_ATOMS: atom_id res chain seq x y z
N MET A 1 0.34 -7.83 32.99
CA MET A 1 -0.96 -8.12 32.34
C MET A 1 -1.28 -6.93 31.45
N ASN A 2 -1.18 -7.06 30.13
CA ASN A 2 -1.34 -5.93 29.23
C ASN A 2 -2.81 -5.88 28.79
N MET A 3 -3.59 -5.02 29.45
CA MET A 3 -4.98 -4.75 29.07
C MET A 3 -5.00 -4.07 27.70
N GLY A 4 -5.54 -4.76 26.70
CA GLY A 4 -5.68 -4.21 25.35
C GLY A 4 -6.65 -3.02 25.30
N LEU A 5 -6.41 -2.13 24.35
CA LEU A 5 -7.31 -1.01 24.07
C LEU A 5 -8.56 -1.52 23.36
N SER A 6 -9.73 -1.25 23.93
CA SER A 6 -11.02 -1.61 23.33
C SER A 6 -11.71 -0.38 22.76
N ARG A 7 -12.55 -0.56 21.73
CA ARG A 7 -13.29 0.53 21.06
C ARG A 7 -14.08 1.41 22.04
N LYS A 8 -14.64 0.80 23.10
CA LYS A 8 -15.41 1.48 24.16
C LYS A 8 -14.54 2.40 25.03
N LYS A 9 -13.21 2.24 25.00
CA LYS A 9 -12.25 3.03 25.77
C LYS A 9 -11.46 4.00 24.88
N LYS A 10 -11.80 4.12 23.59
CA LYS A 10 -11.11 4.99 22.63
C LYS A 10 -11.19 6.46 23.01
N ASP A 11 -12.34 6.91 23.49
CA ASP A 11 -12.57 8.31 23.90
C ASP A 11 -11.66 8.74 25.07
N ARG A 12 -11.28 7.79 25.93
CA ARG A 12 -10.35 8.05 27.04
C ARG A 12 -8.87 8.02 26.62
N LEU A 13 -8.55 7.83 25.33
CA LEU A 13 -7.17 7.86 24.83
C LEU A 13 -6.69 9.29 24.66
N GLN A 14 -5.92 9.76 25.64
CA GLN A 14 -5.11 10.96 25.53
C GLN A 14 -3.77 10.57 24.91
N TYR A 15 -3.52 10.95 23.66
CA TYR A 15 -2.21 10.76 23.05
C TYR A 15 -1.26 11.87 23.51
N PRO A 16 -0.09 11.55 24.06
CA PRO A 16 0.87 12.55 24.49
C PRO A 16 1.48 13.24 23.25
N CYS A 17 1.55 14.57 23.30
CA CYS A 17 2.27 15.37 22.32
C CYS A 17 3.77 15.32 22.63
N ILE A 18 4.48 14.32 22.10
CA ILE A 18 5.94 14.16 22.28
C ILE A 18 6.70 14.82 21.12
N SER A 19 7.85 15.42 21.41
CA SER A 19 8.68 16.15 20.44
C SER A 19 9.21 15.30 19.28
N SER A 20 9.21 13.98 19.42
CA SER A 20 9.57 13.02 18.37
C SER A 20 8.42 12.72 17.40
N THR A 21 7.20 13.19 17.67
CA THR A 21 6.04 12.97 16.80
C THR A 21 5.94 14.07 15.75
N ILE A 22 5.93 13.69 14.48
CA ILE A 22 5.66 14.62 13.38
C ILE A 22 4.17 15.01 13.43
N GLN A 23 3.91 16.29 13.68
CA GLN A 23 2.55 16.84 13.66
C GLN A 23 2.15 17.16 12.22
N LEU A 24 0.84 17.06 11.93
CA LEU A 24 0.30 17.53 10.67
C LEU A 24 0.44 19.05 10.60
N VAL A 25 0.70 19.57 9.39
CA VAL A 25 0.74 21.01 9.15
C VAL A 25 -0.69 21.55 9.20
N PRO A 26 -1.01 22.51 10.09
CA PRO A 26 -2.33 23.12 10.13
C PRO A 26 -2.61 23.91 8.85
N HIS A 27 -3.80 23.74 8.28
CA HIS A 27 -4.28 24.60 7.21
C HIS A 27 -4.55 26.01 7.74
N SER A 28 -4.24 27.02 6.93
CA SER A 28 -4.42 28.44 7.26
C SER A 28 -4.95 29.19 6.03
N ALA A 29 -5.27 30.47 6.16
CA ALA A 29 -5.71 31.28 5.02
C ALA A 29 -4.65 31.30 3.89
N ASP A 30 -3.35 31.20 4.25
CA ASP A 30 -2.24 31.14 3.30
C ASP A 30 -2.03 29.73 2.72
N MET A 31 -2.61 28.69 3.35
CA MET A 31 -2.55 27.29 2.93
C MET A 31 -3.95 26.64 3.00
N PRO A 32 -4.90 27.12 2.16
CA PRO A 32 -6.26 26.62 2.19
C PRO A 32 -6.31 25.14 1.78
N ILE A 33 -7.36 24.45 2.22
CA ILE A 33 -7.65 23.11 1.75
C ILE A 33 -8.03 23.22 0.26
N PRO A 34 -7.41 22.43 -0.65
CA PRO A 34 -7.79 22.45 -2.04
C PRO A 34 -9.25 22.03 -2.22
N ASP A 35 -10.00 22.79 -3.00
CA ASP A 35 -11.36 22.42 -3.35
C ASP A 35 -11.37 21.16 -4.21
N ALA A 36 -12.31 20.26 -3.90
CA ALA A 36 -12.54 19.10 -4.76
C ALA A 36 -12.98 19.56 -6.16
N PRO A 37 -12.52 18.90 -7.24
CA PRO A 37 -12.96 19.22 -8.59
C PRO A 37 -14.48 19.06 -8.71
N LYS A 38 -15.15 20.05 -9.30
CA LYS A 38 -16.62 20.11 -9.41
C LYS A 38 -17.21 19.02 -10.30
N LYS A 39 -16.40 18.49 -11.23
CA LYS A 39 -16.75 17.42 -12.16
C LYS A 39 -15.49 16.60 -12.39
N TYR A 40 -15.63 15.29 -12.31
CA TYR A 40 -14.65 14.37 -12.87
C TYR A 40 -15.20 13.97 -14.25
N GLU A 41 -14.43 14.24 -15.31
CA GLU A 41 -14.71 13.63 -16.61
C GLU A 41 -14.12 12.24 -16.58
N ILE A 42 -14.97 11.21 -16.46
CA ILE A 42 -14.55 9.85 -16.81
C ILE A 42 -14.37 9.87 -18.32
N VAL A 43 -13.13 10.10 -18.78
CA VAL A 43 -12.76 9.84 -20.18
C VAL A 43 -13.08 8.36 -20.42
N LYS A 44 -14.04 8.10 -21.30
CA LYS A 44 -14.58 6.75 -21.58
C LYS A 44 -13.64 5.86 -22.40
N ASP A 45 -12.36 6.21 -22.49
CA ASP A 45 -11.39 5.40 -23.23
C ASP A 45 -10.81 4.27 -22.36
N TYR A 46 -11.20 4.20 -21.09
CA TYR A 46 -10.85 3.12 -20.17
C TYR A 46 -12.01 2.84 -19.22
N VAL A 47 -13.06 2.20 -19.76
CA VAL A 47 -13.87 1.30 -18.94
C VAL A 47 -13.12 -0.04 -18.89
N GLU A 48 -12.01 -0.07 -18.16
CA GLU A 48 -11.53 -1.31 -17.55
C GLU A 48 -11.69 -1.18 -16.05
N LYS A 49 -12.50 -2.08 -15.51
CA LYS A 49 -12.87 -2.18 -14.11
C LYS A 49 -11.66 -2.75 -13.35
N GLY A 50 -10.68 -1.92 -12.97
CA GLY A 50 -9.59 -2.35 -12.08
C GLY A 50 -8.33 -1.48 -12.09
N GLU A 51 -7.86 -1.13 -10.90
CA GLU A 51 -6.49 -0.73 -10.51
C GLU A 51 -5.72 0.27 -11.39
N PHE A 52 -5.82 1.57 -11.03
CA PHE A 52 -4.84 2.58 -11.44
C PHE A 52 -3.52 2.38 -10.66
N ILE A 53 -2.61 1.57 -11.20
CA ILE A 53 -1.18 1.68 -10.91
C ILE A 53 -0.66 2.81 -11.79
N GLY A 54 -0.04 3.82 -11.16
CA GLY A 54 0.34 5.08 -11.79
C GLY A 54 1.02 4.90 -13.14
N SER A 55 0.36 5.41 -14.19
CA SER A 55 0.96 5.58 -15.50
C SER A 55 2.00 6.69 -15.41
N GLY A 56 3.26 6.30 -15.24
CA GLY A 56 4.38 7.19 -15.54
C GLY A 56 4.32 7.50 -17.02
N THR A 57 4.26 8.78 -17.39
CA THR A 57 4.22 9.25 -18.79
C THR A 57 5.56 9.09 -19.50
N SER A 58 6.37 8.08 -19.15
CA SER A 58 7.64 7.82 -19.83
C SER A 58 7.36 7.16 -21.17
N HIS A 59 7.41 7.95 -22.24
CA HIS A 59 7.47 7.50 -23.63
C HIS A 59 8.85 6.91 -23.96
N ASP A 60 9.40 6.08 -23.09
CA ASP A 60 10.66 5.41 -23.36
C ASP A 60 10.37 4.18 -24.25
N PRO A 61 10.92 4.11 -25.48
CA PRO A 61 10.69 2.98 -26.38
C PRO A 61 11.28 1.66 -25.86
N ASP A 62 12.20 1.72 -24.88
CA ASP A 62 12.74 0.54 -24.20
C ASP A 62 11.88 0.14 -22.98
N PHE A 63 10.90 0.96 -22.58
CA PHE A 63 10.00 0.67 -21.47
C PHE A 63 8.77 -0.11 -21.94
N GLU A 64 8.83 -1.42 -21.82
CA GLU A 64 7.67 -2.28 -21.98
C GLU A 64 6.88 -2.31 -20.67
N ALA A 65 5.72 -1.66 -20.63
CA ALA A 65 4.78 -1.77 -19.52
C ALA A 65 4.21 -3.20 -19.50
N GLY A 66 4.99 -4.12 -18.96
CA GLY A 66 4.59 -5.51 -18.79
C GLY A 66 3.26 -5.57 -18.05
N TYR A 67 2.38 -6.43 -18.53
CA TYR A 67 1.07 -6.70 -17.94
C TYR A 67 1.28 -7.19 -16.49
N LEU A 68 1.26 -6.26 -15.54
CA LEU A 68 1.38 -6.52 -14.09
C LEU A 68 0.14 -7.24 -13.53
N ASN A 69 -0.73 -7.78 -14.37
CA ASN A 69 -1.93 -8.49 -13.94
C ASN A 69 -1.61 -9.88 -13.36
N GLU A 70 -0.40 -10.40 -13.56
CA GLU A 70 0.07 -11.60 -12.89
C GLU A 70 1.19 -11.24 -11.90
N LEU A 71 0.82 -11.05 -10.64
CA LEU A 71 1.79 -10.93 -9.54
C LEU A 71 2.76 -12.12 -9.62
N HIS A 72 4.05 -11.86 -9.88
CA HIS A 72 5.07 -12.90 -9.99
C HIS A 72 5.14 -13.69 -8.68
N ARG A 73 4.62 -14.92 -8.69
CA ARG A 73 4.61 -15.79 -7.51
C ARG A 73 5.95 -16.51 -7.44
N LEU A 74 6.80 -16.08 -6.52
CA LEU A 74 8.09 -16.72 -6.28
C LEU A 74 7.93 -18.22 -5.98
N ASN A 75 8.62 -19.05 -6.76
CA ASN A 75 8.70 -20.50 -6.57
C ASN A 75 9.85 -20.86 -5.60
N LYS A 76 9.81 -22.07 -5.05
CA LYS A 76 10.84 -22.62 -4.16
C LYS A 76 12.23 -22.65 -4.81
N ALA A 77 12.31 -22.92 -6.12
CA ALA A 77 13.58 -22.93 -6.86
C ALA A 77 14.21 -21.53 -6.88
N GLU A 78 13.44 -20.51 -7.25
CA GLU A 78 13.89 -19.11 -7.25
C GLU A 78 14.30 -18.64 -5.86
N LEU A 79 13.55 -19.03 -4.82
CA LEU A 79 13.94 -18.75 -3.44
C LEU A 79 15.29 -19.38 -3.06
N SER A 80 15.53 -20.62 -3.50
CA SER A 80 16.80 -21.31 -3.27
C SER A 80 17.95 -20.61 -4.00
N ASP A 81 17.71 -20.18 -5.23
CA ASP A 81 18.69 -19.42 -6.01
C ASP A 81 18.98 -18.05 -5.37
N LEU A 82 17.97 -17.34 -4.90
CA LEU A 82 18.12 -16.09 -4.16
C LEU A 82 18.99 -16.25 -2.91
N VAL A 83 18.76 -17.30 -2.12
CA VAL A 83 19.58 -17.59 -0.93
C VAL A 83 21.05 -17.83 -1.30
N ARG A 84 21.30 -18.49 -2.43
CA ARG A 84 22.64 -18.77 -2.95
C ARG A 84 23.32 -17.51 -3.52
N TYR A 85 22.61 -16.72 -4.33
CA TYR A 85 23.16 -15.51 -4.95
C TYR A 85 23.52 -14.45 -3.91
N LEU A 86 22.74 -14.36 -2.84
CA LEU A 86 22.94 -13.38 -1.77
C LEU A 86 23.83 -13.89 -0.63
N ASP A 87 24.35 -15.12 -0.74
CA ASP A 87 25.15 -15.82 0.27
C ASP A 87 24.58 -15.65 1.70
N LEU A 88 23.27 -15.90 1.84
CA LEU A 88 22.58 -15.59 3.09
C LEU A 88 22.84 -16.67 4.15
N PRO A 89 23.22 -16.28 5.38
CA PRO A 89 23.26 -17.23 6.49
C PRO A 89 21.84 -17.75 6.77
N LYS A 90 21.74 -19.01 7.22
CA LYS A 90 20.48 -19.75 7.42
C LYS A 90 19.38 -18.97 8.16
N GLN A 91 19.76 -18.16 9.14
CA GLN A 91 18.83 -17.31 9.90
C GLN A 91 18.18 -16.24 9.02
N LYS A 92 18.97 -15.54 8.19
CA LYS A 92 18.49 -14.51 7.26
C LYS A 92 17.70 -15.11 6.11
N ALA A 93 18.13 -16.26 5.59
CA ALA A 93 17.39 -16.99 4.55
C ALA A 93 15.97 -17.38 5.01
N LYS A 94 15.82 -17.85 6.26
CA LYS A 94 14.51 -18.13 6.85
C LYS A 94 13.65 -16.89 7.00
N LEU A 95 14.23 -15.77 7.44
CA LEU A 95 13.52 -14.50 7.58
C LEU A 95 13.01 -14.01 6.22
N LEU A 96 13.86 -14.08 5.19
CA LEU A 96 13.49 -13.76 3.82
C LEU A 96 12.31 -14.60 3.33
N ALA A 97 12.40 -15.93 3.48
CA ALA A 97 11.32 -16.84 3.11
C ALA A 97 9.99 -16.51 3.82
N SER A 98 10.05 -16.20 5.12
CA SER A 98 8.87 -15.80 5.90
C SER A 98 8.24 -14.50 5.40
N LYS A 99 9.06 -13.53 4.99
CA LYS A 99 8.58 -12.23 4.48
C LYS A 99 7.97 -12.34 3.10
N LEU A 100 8.60 -13.12 2.21
CA LEU A 100 8.06 -13.38 0.88
C LEU A 100 6.75 -14.17 0.96
N LEU A 101 6.65 -15.16 1.86
CA LEU A 101 5.40 -15.88 2.09
C LEU A 101 4.29 -14.95 2.61
N GLN A 102 4.63 -14.01 3.49
CA GLN A 102 3.70 -13.00 3.99
C GLN A 102 3.15 -12.14 2.85
N TRP A 103 4.02 -11.64 1.96
CA TRP A 103 3.61 -10.84 0.79
C TRP A 103 2.77 -11.63 -0.21
N ASN A 104 3.13 -12.89 -0.47
CA ASN A 104 2.37 -13.78 -1.35
C ASN A 104 0.99 -14.18 -0.78
N SER A 105 0.75 -13.93 0.52
CA SER A 105 -0.48 -14.34 1.23
C SER A 105 -1.38 -13.16 1.62
N THR A 106 -0.95 -11.91 1.45
CA THR A 106 -1.84 -10.76 1.71
C THR A 106 -2.82 -10.61 0.55
N PRO A 107 -4.14 -10.85 0.74
CA PRO A 107 -5.10 -10.50 -0.28
C PRO A 107 -5.08 -8.99 -0.49
N THR A 108 -4.96 -8.55 -1.74
CA THR A 108 -5.24 -7.18 -2.17
C THR A 108 -6.72 -6.90 -1.98
N LYS A 109 -7.16 -6.72 -0.73
CA LYS A 109 -8.54 -6.34 -0.44
C LYS A 109 -8.74 -4.89 -0.85
N GLY A 110 -9.19 -4.69 -2.08
CA GLY A 110 -9.89 -3.49 -2.49
C GLY A 110 -10.99 -3.20 -1.48
N GLN A 111 -10.89 -2.04 -0.82
CA GLN A 111 -11.89 -1.58 0.13
C GLN A 111 -13.07 -1.01 -0.66
N ASP A 112 -14.02 -1.86 -1.05
CA ASP A 112 -15.34 -1.41 -1.52
C ASP A 112 -16.18 -0.97 -0.31
N TYR A 113 -16.08 0.30 0.08
CA TYR A 113 -17.06 0.91 0.98
C TYR A 113 -18.30 1.30 0.17
N ARG A 114 -19.29 0.40 0.12
CA ARG A 114 -20.62 0.72 -0.39
C ARG A 114 -21.35 1.64 0.59
N VAL A 115 -21.38 2.94 0.31
CA VAL A 115 -22.27 3.88 0.99
C VAL A 115 -23.70 3.58 0.56
N GLN A 116 -24.52 3.09 1.49
CA GLN A 116 -25.97 3.09 1.33
C GLN A 116 -26.49 4.45 1.81
N ASN A 117 -26.95 5.28 0.87
CA ASN A 117 -27.75 6.46 1.19
C ASN A 117 -29.23 6.03 1.21
N SER A 118 -29.91 6.37 2.30
CA SER A 118 -31.36 6.26 2.49
C SER A 118 -32.07 7.54 2.05
#